data_AF-A0A3B9L084-F1
#
_entry.id   AF-A0A3B9L084-F1
#
_cell.length_a   1.000
_cell.length_b   1.000
_cell.length_c   1.000
_cell.angle_alpha   90.00
_cell.angle_beta   90.00
_cell.angle_gamma   90.00
#
_symmetry.space_group_name_H-M   'P 1'
#
loop_
_entity.id
_entity.type
_entity.pdbx_description
1 polymer ?
#
loop_
_entity_poly.entity_id
_entity_poly.type
_entity_poly.pdbx_seq_one_letter_code
_entity_poly.pdbx_strand_id
1 'polypeptide(L)'
;MRYTIFTLGTLALTTACNQPSPPMAGGPCSYETSVITAIVTEVDEDGALFEGDDGEFWVSDEYLGSLPEVGETLTLKRDQITEGTCTPEMYWVVDADTSDQD
;
A
#
# COMPACT_ATOMS: atom_id res chain seq x y z
N MET A 1 42.91 -64.90 14.44
CA MET A 1 43.28 -64.08 15.61
C MET A 1 44.07 -62.87 15.14
N ARG A 2 43.42 -61.70 15.11
CA ARG A 2 44.02 -60.36 15.21
C ARG A 2 42.86 -59.37 15.26
N TYR A 3 42.48 -59.06 16.49
CA TYR A 3 41.53 -58.02 16.86
C TYR A 3 42.26 -56.68 16.83
N THR A 4 41.66 -55.67 16.22
CA THR A 4 42.01 -54.27 16.48
C THR A 4 40.73 -53.53 16.78
N ILE A 5 40.57 -53.21 18.06
CA ILE A 5 39.57 -52.30 18.62
C ILE A 5 40.02 -50.88 18.27
N PHE A 6 39.15 -50.00 17.81
CA PHE A 6 39.15 -48.60 18.23
C PHE A 6 37.75 -48.00 18.06
N THR A 7 37.09 -47.86 19.20
CA THR A 7 35.99 -46.93 19.47
C THR A 7 36.34 -45.52 18.97
N LEU A 8 35.40 -44.82 18.34
CA LEU A 8 35.21 -43.39 18.55
C LEU A 8 33.80 -43.00 18.09
N GLY A 9 32.97 -42.58 19.05
CA GLY A 9 31.70 -41.96 18.76
C GLY A 9 31.91 -40.62 18.06
N THR A 10 31.06 -40.33 17.08
CA THR A 10 30.92 -38.99 16.51
C THR A 10 29.45 -38.65 16.46
N LEU A 11 29.11 -37.63 17.26
CA LEU A 11 27.85 -36.93 17.35
C LEU A 11 27.20 -36.77 15.97
N ALA A 12 25.97 -37.25 15.82
CA ALA A 12 25.06 -36.79 14.78
C ALA A 12 24.64 -35.36 15.16
N LEU A 13 25.41 -34.37 14.71
CA LEU A 13 25.04 -32.96 14.76
C LEU A 13 23.77 -32.80 13.93
N THR A 14 22.68 -32.50 14.61
CA THR A 14 21.41 -32.07 14.06
C THR A 14 21.64 -30.84 13.18
N THR A 15 21.66 -31.01 11.86
CA THR A 15 21.57 -29.91 10.90
C THR A 15 20.12 -29.43 10.83
N ALA A 16 19.63 -28.89 11.94
CA ALA A 16 18.45 -28.04 11.95
C ALA A 16 18.94 -26.59 12.06
N CYS A 17 18.31 -25.69 11.31
CA CYS A 17 18.59 -24.26 11.23
C CYS A 17 19.71 -23.85 10.25
N ASN A 18 19.57 -24.21 8.97
CA ASN A 18 20.08 -23.32 7.92
C ASN A 18 19.08 -23.27 6.77
N GLN A 19 17.81 -23.01 7.09
CA GLN A 19 16.84 -22.63 6.10
C GLN A 19 17.13 -21.15 5.78
N PRO A 20 17.60 -20.81 4.58
CA PRO A 20 17.72 -19.41 4.21
C PRO A 20 16.35 -18.78 4.39
N SER A 21 16.27 -17.71 5.18
CA SER A 21 15.06 -16.90 5.27
C SER A 21 14.64 -16.58 3.83
N PRO A 22 13.36 -16.77 3.44
CA PRO A 22 12.92 -16.31 2.14
C PRO A 22 13.31 -14.84 2.00
N PRO A 23 13.76 -14.38 0.81
CA PRO A 23 14.03 -12.97 0.63
C PRO A 23 12.81 -12.18 1.09
N MET A 24 13.01 -11.18 1.95
CA MET A 24 11.97 -10.21 2.26
C MET A 24 11.47 -9.67 0.91
N ALA A 25 10.28 -10.10 0.49
CA ALA A 25 9.65 -9.59 -0.71
C ALA A 25 9.13 -8.19 -0.37
N GLY A 26 9.70 -7.17 -1.00
CA GLY A 26 9.31 -5.78 -0.78
C GLY A 26 10.51 -4.85 -0.96
N GLY A 27 10.73 -4.40 -2.20
CA GLY A 27 11.53 -3.20 -2.45
C GLY A 27 10.87 -1.96 -1.83
N PRO A 28 11.53 -0.79 -1.86
CA PRO A 28 10.88 0.45 -1.46
C PRO A 28 9.59 0.66 -2.25
N CYS A 29 8.58 1.23 -1.61
CA CYS A 29 7.30 1.46 -2.26
C CYS A 29 7.45 2.55 -3.34
N SER A 30 7.01 2.22 -4.55
CA SER A 30 6.95 3.14 -5.68
C SER A 30 5.51 3.43 -6.01
N TYR A 31 5.24 4.68 -6.36
CA TYR A 31 3.90 5.19 -6.61
C TYR A 31 3.83 5.91 -7.95
N GLU A 32 2.71 5.77 -8.64
CA GLU A 32 2.33 6.60 -9.76
C GLU A 32 1.31 7.64 -9.30
N THR A 33 1.67 8.91 -9.43
CA THR A 33 0.83 10.05 -9.08
C THR A 33 0.03 10.51 -10.28
N SER A 34 -1.28 10.67 -10.11
CA SER A 34 -2.19 11.28 -11.08
C SER A 34 -3.06 12.34 -10.41
N VAL A 35 -3.57 13.29 -11.20
CA VAL A 35 -4.59 14.25 -10.77
C VAL A 35 -5.86 13.94 -11.55
N ILE A 36 -6.95 13.68 -10.85
CA ILE A 36 -8.25 13.30 -11.41
C ILE A 36 -9.30 14.30 -10.94
N THR A 37 -10.30 14.56 -11.77
CA THR A 37 -11.48 15.35 -11.41
C THR A 37 -12.67 14.41 -11.35
N ALA A 38 -13.46 14.47 -10.28
CA ALA A 38 -14.59 13.58 -10.11
C ALA A 38 -15.75 14.27 -9.38
N ILE A 39 -16.96 13.78 -9.61
CA ILE A 39 -18.20 14.30 -9.06
C ILE A 39 -18.67 13.39 -7.93
N VAL A 40 -19.04 13.96 -6.79
CA VAL A 40 -19.58 13.21 -5.65
C VAL A 40 -20.99 12.72 -5.98
N THR A 41 -21.21 11.41 -5.94
CA THR A 41 -22.50 10.79 -6.22
C THR A 41 -23.23 10.33 -4.96
N GLU A 42 -22.49 9.97 -3.91
CA GLU A 42 -23.02 9.51 -2.62
C GLU A 42 -22.06 9.90 -1.48
N VAL A 43 -22.60 10.11 -0.28
CA VAL A 43 -21.84 10.48 0.93
C VAL A 43 -22.43 9.73 2.12
N ASP A 44 -21.57 9.03 2.87
CA ASP A 44 -21.91 8.36 4.12
C ASP A 44 -21.01 8.86 5.27
N GLU A 45 -21.13 8.25 6.45
CA GLU A 45 -20.38 8.61 7.66
C GLU A 45 -18.85 8.42 7.52
N ASP A 46 -18.41 7.48 6.68
CA ASP A 46 -17.00 7.08 6.55
C ASP A 46 -16.32 7.59 5.27
N GLY A 47 -17.02 8.35 4.42
CA GLY A 47 -16.48 8.79 3.14
C GLY A 47 -17.52 9.15 2.09
N ALA A 48 -17.07 9.20 0.84
CA ALA A 48 -17.90 9.55 -0.31
C ALA A 48 -17.57 8.71 -1.54
N LEU A 49 -18.61 8.46 -2.35
CA LEU A 49 -18.50 7.85 -3.67
C LEU A 49 -18.34 8.94 -4.73
N PHE A 50 -17.39 8.74 -5.62
CA PHE A 50 -17.07 9.66 -6.71
C PHE A 50 -17.25 8.97 -8.06
N GLU A 51 -17.80 9.69 -9.03
CA GLU A 51 -17.81 9.31 -10.45
C GLU A 51 -16.72 10.11 -11.18
N GLY A 52 -15.68 9.42 -11.66
CA GLY A 52 -14.61 9.99 -12.48
C GLY A 52 -14.52 9.34 -13.87
N ASP A 53 -13.55 9.76 -14.67
CA ASP A 53 -13.37 9.27 -16.05
C ASP A 53 -13.11 7.76 -16.14
N ASP A 54 -12.48 7.18 -15.12
CA ASP A 54 -12.17 5.74 -15.02
C ASP A 54 -13.33 4.91 -14.43
N GLY A 55 -14.43 5.56 -14.02
CA GLY A 55 -15.58 4.95 -13.34
C GLY A 55 -15.76 5.43 -11.90
N GLU A 56 -16.57 4.69 -11.15
CA GLU A 56 -16.88 4.99 -9.75
C GLU A 56 -15.78 4.52 -8.80
N PHE A 57 -15.43 5.35 -7.81
CA PHE A 57 -14.46 5.00 -6.78
C PHE A 57 -14.83 5.62 -5.43
N TRP A 58 -14.54 4.90 -4.35
CA TRP A 58 -14.80 5.33 -2.98
C TRP A 58 -13.57 6.01 -2.38
N VAL A 59 -13.77 7.15 -1.72
CA VAL A 59 -12.72 7.83 -0.96
C VAL A 59 -13.15 7.98 0.50
N SER A 60 -12.31 7.50 1.41
CA SER A 60 -12.54 7.63 2.85
C SER A 60 -12.41 9.09 3.32
N ASP A 61 -13.21 9.44 4.32
CA ASP A 61 -13.17 10.72 5.02
C ASP A 61 -11.76 11.12 5.49
N GLU A 62 -10.93 10.14 5.89
CA GLU A 62 -9.53 10.33 6.29
C GLU A 62 -8.69 11.07 5.22
N TYR A 63 -9.01 10.87 3.94
CA TYR A 63 -8.34 11.50 2.81
C TYR A 63 -8.98 12.81 2.35
N LEU A 64 -10.25 13.02 2.70
CA LEU A 64 -11.04 14.18 2.29
C LEU A 64 -10.88 15.36 3.26
N GLY A 65 -10.57 15.09 4.53
CA GLY A 65 -10.48 16.09 5.60
C GLY A 65 -11.85 16.59 6.07
N SER A 66 -12.79 16.78 5.15
CA SER A 66 -14.22 16.99 5.39
C SER A 66 -15.04 16.29 4.32
N LEU A 67 -16.18 15.71 4.72
CA LEU A 67 -17.10 15.10 3.78
C LEU A 67 -17.68 16.16 2.82
N PRO A 68 -17.58 15.95 1.49
CA PRO A 68 -18.12 16.87 0.50
C PRO A 68 -19.64 16.74 0.36
N GLU A 69 -20.25 17.60 -0.45
CA GLU A 69 -21.69 17.52 -0.77
C GLU A 69 -21.95 16.68 -2.03
N VAL A 70 -23.08 15.97 -2.07
CA VAL A 70 -23.51 15.26 -3.29
C VAL A 70 -23.70 16.26 -4.43
N GLY A 71 -23.09 15.98 -5.57
CA GLY A 71 -23.04 16.85 -6.75
C GLY A 71 -21.86 17.82 -6.78
N GLU A 72 -21.06 17.88 -5.72
CA GLU A 72 -19.80 18.63 -5.71
C GLU A 72 -18.78 18.00 -6.66
N THR A 73 -17.97 18.82 -7.32
CA THR A 73 -16.87 18.36 -8.17
C THR A 73 -15.55 18.68 -7.50
N LEU A 74 -14.75 17.66 -7.22
CA LEU A 74 -13.45 17.81 -6.58
C LEU A 74 -12.32 17.38 -7.50
N THR A 75 -11.18 18.03 -7.38
CA THR A 75 -9.92 17.58 -7.97
C THR A 75 -9.13 16.83 -6.90
N LEU A 76 -8.86 15.56 -7.17
CA LEU A 76 -8.16 14.66 -6.27
C LEU A 76 -6.81 14.31 -6.90
N LYS A 77 -5.74 14.39 -6.11
CA LYS A 77 -4.48 13.74 -6.46
C LYS A 77 -4.57 12.30 -5.94
N ARG A 78 -4.25 11.32 -6.80
CA ARG A 78 -4.30 9.87 -6.55
C ARG A 78 -2.88 9.31 -6.70
N ASP A 79 -2.32 8.70 -5.67
CA ASP A 79 -1.09 7.90 -5.80
C ASP A 79 -1.45 6.42 -5.71
N GLN A 80 -1.13 5.68 -6.76
CA GLN A 80 -1.35 4.24 -6.86
C GLN A 80 0.00 3.51 -6.80
N ILE A 81 0.10 2.46 -5.98
CA ILE A 81 1.34 1.71 -5.83
C ILE A 81 1.67 0.94 -7.12
N THR A 82 2.89 1.08 -7.62
CA THR A 82 3.41 0.36 -8.78
C THR A 82 4.44 -0.71 -8.40
N GLU A 83 5.12 -0.55 -7.27
CA GLU A 83 6.06 -1.53 -6.74
C GLU A 83 6.05 -1.51 -5.19
N GLY A 84 6.25 -2.67 -4.56
CA GLY A 84 6.23 -2.83 -3.11
C GLY A 84 4.93 -3.43 -2.58
N THR A 85 4.74 -3.38 -1.25
CA THR A 85 3.56 -3.93 -0.57
C THR A 85 2.90 -2.91 0.37
N CYS A 86 3.11 -1.61 0.12
CA CYS A 86 2.47 -0.52 0.88
C CYS A 86 0.99 -0.33 0.48
N THR A 87 0.36 0.71 1.03
CA THR A 87 -1.03 1.11 0.74
C THR A 87 -1.28 1.18 -0.77
N PRO A 88 -2.26 0.42 -1.32
CA PRO A 88 -2.50 0.35 -2.75
C PRO A 88 -2.85 1.68 -3.40
N GLU A 89 -3.71 2.47 -2.76
CA GLU A 89 -4.21 3.73 -3.29
C GLU A 89 -4.36 4.76 -2.16
N MET A 90 -3.93 6.00 -2.42
CA MET A 90 -4.07 7.13 -1.52
C MET A 90 -4.60 8.34 -2.29
N TYR A 91 -5.43 9.14 -1.63
CA TYR A 91 -6.07 10.32 -2.21
C TYR A 91 -5.77 11.57 -1.39
N TRP A 92 -5.70 12.72 -2.05
CA TRP A 92 -5.67 14.04 -1.39
C TRP A 92 -6.50 15.01 -2.21
N VAL A 93 -7.30 15.82 -1.54
CA VAL A 93 -7.99 16.95 -2.18
C VAL A 93 -6.94 17.99 -2.59
N VAL A 94 -6.95 18.37 -3.86
CA VAL A 94 -6.16 19.48 -4.38
C VAL A 94 -7.09 20.68 -4.47
N ASP A 95 -7.06 21.55 -3.47
CA ASP A 95 -7.73 22.84 -3.57
C ASP A 95 -7.16 23.63 -4.75
N ALA A 96 -8.04 24.07 -5.65
CA ALA A 96 -7.70 25.03 -6.70
C ALA A 96 -7.31 26.41 -6.12
N ASP A 97 -7.54 26.64 -4.83
CA ASP A 97 -7.24 27.86 -4.08
C ASP A 97 -5.91 27.80 -3.31
N THR A 98 -4.87 27.21 -3.90
CA THR A 98 -3.47 27.53 -3.54
C THR A 98 -2.80 28.38 -4.62
N SER A 99 -3.55 29.34 -5.16
CA SER A 99 -2.96 30.54 -5.73
C SER A 99 -2.99 31.63 -4.65
N ASP A 100 -1.80 32.04 -4.22
CA ASP A 100 -1.51 33.20 -3.35
C ASP A 100 -1.83 33.05 -1.85
N GLN A 101 -0.78 32.98 -1.02
CA GLN A 101 -0.44 34.05 -0.08
C GLN A 101 1.05 34.00 0.29
N ASP A 102 1.76 35.05 -0.16
CA ASP A 102 3.07 35.64 0.21
C ASP A 102 4.08 34.83 1.06
#